data_AF-A0A3M9XZX0-F1
#
_entry.id   AF-A0A3M9XZX0-F1
#
_cell.length_a   1.000
_cell.length_b   1.000
_cell.length_c   1.000
_cell.angle_alpha   90.00
_cell.angle_beta   90.00
_cell.angle_gamma   90.00
#
_symmetry.space_group_name_H-M   'P 1'
#
loop_
_entity.id
_entity.type
_entity.pdbx_description
1 polymer ?
#
loop_
_entity_poly.entity_id
_entity_poly.type
_entity_poly.pdbx_seq_one_letter_code
_entity_poly.pdbx_strand_id
1 'polypeptide(L)'
;MPSTESLQPLTHEEPPLPPPSSRTIFIADNWPPFVGAAVVAQIAHYRHLGRQRTTTPNLRNARFWALAGGGWMITYLGIVTSIAVAQAKVNHYRDPRTRGLYS
;
A
#
# COMPACT_ATOMS: atom_id res chain seq x y z
N MET A 1 -5.15 -35.58 24.75
CA MET A 1 -6.16 -35.46 23.68
C MET A 1 -6.26 -33.99 23.30
N PRO A 2 -5.98 -33.59 22.05
CA PRO A 2 -6.09 -32.19 21.66
C PRO A 2 -7.57 -31.82 21.49
N SER A 3 -7.97 -30.71 22.10
CA SER A 3 -9.31 -30.14 22.04
C SER A 3 -9.65 -29.72 20.61
N THR A 4 -10.70 -30.30 20.04
CA THR A 4 -11.30 -29.85 18.79
C THR A 4 -12.00 -28.51 19.04
N GLU A 5 -11.36 -27.40 18.70
CA GLU A 5 -12.07 -26.14 18.53
C GLU A 5 -13.05 -26.30 17.37
N SER A 6 -14.32 -26.53 17.71
CA SER A 6 -15.44 -26.51 16.77
C SER A 6 -15.61 -25.07 16.28
N LEU A 7 -15.02 -24.74 15.12
CA LEU A 7 -15.37 -23.55 14.36
C LEU A 7 -16.86 -23.64 14.02
N GLN A 8 -17.70 -22.96 14.77
CA GLN A 8 -19.12 -22.85 14.44
C GLN A 8 -19.23 -22.26 13.03
N PRO A 9 -20.09 -22.81 12.16
CA PRO A 9 -20.42 -22.16 10.89
C PRO A 9 -21.02 -20.80 11.23
N LEU A 10 -20.39 -19.71 10.78
CA LEU A 10 -21.03 -18.41 10.79
C LEU A 10 -22.30 -18.51 9.94
N THR A 11 -23.45 -18.69 10.58
CA THR A 11 -24.75 -18.35 9.99
C THR A 11 -24.78 -16.83 9.86
N HIS A 12 -24.14 -16.30 8.82
CA HIS A 12 -24.24 -14.90 8.47
C HIS A 12 -25.02 -14.82 7.16
N GLU A 13 -26.23 -14.25 7.22
CA GLU A 13 -26.92 -13.62 6.08
C GLU A 13 -26.13 -12.39 5.57
N GLU A 14 -24.79 -12.43 5.58
CA GLU A 14 -24.00 -11.37 4.98
C GLU A 14 -23.99 -11.61 3.46
N PRO A 15 -24.36 -10.61 2.64
CA PRO A 15 -24.21 -10.75 1.21
C PRO A 15 -22.73 -11.06 0.90
N PRO A 16 -22.46 -12.04 0.02
CA PRO A 16 -21.10 -12.47 -0.29
C PRO A 16 -20.23 -11.28 -0.71
N LEU A 17 -18.97 -11.30 -0.26
CA LEU A 17 -18.01 -10.26 -0.57
C LEU A 17 -17.72 -10.27 -2.08
N PRO A 18 -17.62 -9.10 -2.73
CA PRO A 18 -17.23 -9.05 -4.13
C PRO A 18 -15.77 -9.50 -4.28
N PRO A 19 -15.44 -10.31 -5.30
CA PRO A 19 -14.06 -10.71 -5.55
C PRO A 19 -13.17 -9.49 -5.84
N PRO A 20 -11.87 -9.55 -5.51
CA PRO A 20 -10.94 -8.48 -5.81
C PRO A 20 -10.88 -8.24 -7.32
N SER A 21 -10.90 -6.97 -7.74
CA SER A 21 -10.82 -6.59 -9.15
C SER A 21 -9.48 -7.04 -9.77
N SER A 22 -9.44 -7.22 -11.10
CA SER A 22 -8.21 -7.59 -11.82
C SER A 22 -7.04 -6.64 -11.53
N ARG A 23 -7.34 -5.34 -11.34
CA ARG A 23 -6.33 -4.34 -10.94
C ARG A 23 -5.75 -4.62 -9.54
N THR A 24 -6.60 -5.03 -8.60
CA THR A 24 -6.18 -5.34 -7.22
C THR A 24 -5.28 -6.57 -7.21
N ILE A 25 -5.65 -7.59 -7.98
CA ILE A 25 -4.86 -8.80 -8.18
C ILE A 25 -3.51 -8.45 -8.81
N PHE A 26 -3.50 -7.66 -9.89
CA PHE A 26 -2.28 -7.22 -10.54
C PHE A 26 -1.34 -6.48 -9.60
N ILE A 27 -1.86 -5.54 -8.79
CA ILE A 27 -1.07 -4.81 -7.80
C ILE A 27 -0.49 -5.78 -6.76
N ALA A 28 -1.30 -6.68 -6.19
CA ALA A 28 -0.84 -7.62 -5.18
C ALA A 28 0.29 -8.54 -5.69
N ASP A 29 0.24 -8.93 -6.97
CA ASP A 29 1.22 -9.85 -7.57
C ASP A 29 2.45 -9.13 -8.14
N ASN A 30 2.34 -7.86 -8.53
CA ASN A 30 3.39 -7.11 -9.24
C ASN A 30 3.80 -5.83 -8.51
N TRP A 31 3.68 -5.79 -7.18
CA TRP A 31 3.96 -4.58 -6.42
C TRP A 31 5.44 -4.10 -6.35
N PRO A 32 6.48 -4.97 -6.40
CA PRO A 32 7.86 -4.53 -6.23
C PRO A 32 8.29 -3.37 -7.15
N PRO A 33 7.97 -3.36 -8.46
CA PRO A 33 8.32 -2.23 -9.33
C PRO A 33 7.63 -0.92 -8.96
N PHE A 34 6.44 -0.92 -8.35
CA PHE A 34 5.81 0.34 -7.91
C PHE A 34 6.60 1.01 -6.78
N VAL A 35 7.09 0.21 -5.83
CA VAL A 35 7.93 0.72 -4.74
C VAL A 35 9.28 1.18 -5.28
N GLY A 36 9.89 0.39 -6.17
CA GLY A 36 11.15 0.75 -6.83
C GLY A 36 11.04 2.06 -7.62
N ALA A 37 10.00 2.20 -8.45
CA ALA A 37 9.74 3.40 -9.23
C ALA A 37 9.53 4.63 -8.34
N ALA A 38 8.80 4.48 -7.22
CA ALA A 38 8.62 5.57 -6.26
C ALA A 38 9.96 6.03 -5.69
N VAL A 39 10.79 5.11 -5.20
CA VAL A 39 12.10 5.44 -4.61
C VAL A 39 13.01 6.13 -5.63
N VAL A 40 13.07 5.62 -6.87
CA VAL A 40 13.87 6.23 -7.94
C VAL A 40 13.36 7.64 -8.27
N ALA A 41 12.05 7.82 -8.37
CA ALA A 41 11.44 9.13 -8.60
C ALA A 41 11.81 10.13 -7.50
N GLN A 42 11.86 9.70 -6.23
CA GLN A 42 12.28 10.57 -5.14
C GLN A 42 13.74 10.96 -5.22
N ILE A 43 14.63 10.01 -5.52
CA ILE A 43 16.06 10.31 -5.68
C ILE A 43 16.26 11.31 -6.81
N ALA A 44 15.57 11.11 -7.94
CA ALA A 44 15.61 12.04 -9.07
C ALA A 44 15.06 13.43 -8.69
N HIS A 45 13.93 13.48 -7.99
CA HIS A 45 13.32 14.72 -7.52
C HIS A 45 14.23 15.47 -6.55
N TYR A 46 14.82 14.79 -5.57
CA TYR A 46 15.75 15.40 -4.62
C TYR A 46 17.01 15.94 -5.31
N ARG A 47 17.58 15.18 -6.25
CA ARG A 47 18.71 15.64 -7.07
C ARG A 47 18.36 16.88 -7.89
N HIS A 48 17.15 16.93 -8.45
CA HIS A 48 16.66 18.08 -9.21
C HIS A 48 16.51 19.32 -8.32
N LEU A 49 15.85 19.19 -7.17
CA LEU A 49 15.66 20.27 -6.21
C LEU A 49 17.00 20.78 -5.66
N GLY A 50 17.93 19.89 -5.38
CA GLY A 50 19.27 20.24 -4.90
C GLY A 50 20.12 21.00 -5.92
N ARG A 51 19.85 20.86 -7.22
CA ARG A 51 20.50 21.69 -8.27
C ARG A 51 19.86 23.07 -8.40
N GLN A 52 18.56 23.19 -8.16
CA GLN A 52 17.81 24.43 -8.37
C GLN A 52 17.76 25.35 -7.15
N ARG A 53 17.98 24.82 -5.94
CA ARG A 53 17.92 25.61 -4.70
C ARG A 53 19.23 25.61 -3.94
N THR A 54 19.58 26.80 -3.47
CA THR A 54 20.64 27.01 -2.50
C THR A 54 20.27 26.37 -1.16
N THR A 55 21.22 25.67 -0.55
CA THR A 55 21.08 25.05 0.78
C THR A 55 21.32 26.03 1.92
N THR A 56 21.37 27.34 1.65
CA THR A 56 21.58 28.36 2.66
C THR A 56 20.48 28.26 3.73
N PRO A 57 20.87 28.12 5.02
CA PRO A 57 19.93 27.90 6.09
C PRO A 57 19.12 29.17 6.32
N ASN A 58 17.87 29.17 5.86
CA ASN A 58 16.89 30.21 6.13
C ASN A 58 15.49 29.59 6.27
N LEU A 59 14.58 30.34 6.90
CA LEU A 59 13.24 29.85 7.22
C LEU A 59 12.42 29.44 5.97
N ARG A 60 12.64 30.12 4.84
CA ARG A 60 11.94 29.85 3.57
C ARG A 60 12.41 28.54 2.93
N ASN A 61 13.69 28.24 3.03
CA ASN A 61 14.28 26.97 2.60
C ASN A 61 13.87 25.83 3.53
N ALA A 62 13.87 26.05 4.85
CA ALA A 62 13.39 25.06 5.81
C ALA A 62 11.93 24.66 5.55
N ARG A 63 11.04 25.65 5.37
CA ARG A 63 9.62 25.41 5.00
C ARG A 63 9.48 24.63 3.69
N PHE A 64 10.28 24.97 2.69
CA PHE A 64 10.24 24.26 1.41
C PHE A 64 10.65 22.80 1.54
N TRP A 65 11.79 22.52 2.19
CA TRP A 65 12.27 21.15 2.37
C TRP A 65 11.33 20.34 3.26
N ALA A 66 10.69 20.96 4.25
CA ALA A 66 9.64 20.33 5.04
C ALA A 66 8.42 19.95 4.19
N LEU A 67 7.96 20.83 3.28
CA LEU A 67 6.85 20.53 2.36
C LEU A 67 7.24 19.47 1.32
N ALA A 68 8.42 19.59 0.71
CA ALA A 68 8.91 18.64 -0.29
C ALA A 68 9.14 17.24 0.33
N GLY A 69 9.72 17.18 1.53
CA GLY A 69 9.91 15.94 2.28
C GLY A 69 8.59 15.36 2.79
N GLY A 70 7.69 16.20 3.31
CA GLY A 70 6.37 15.79 3.79
C GLY A 70 5.47 15.27 2.67
N GLY A 71 5.43 15.95 1.53
CA GLY A 71 4.70 15.50 0.34
C GLY A 71 5.17 14.14 -0.15
N TRP A 72 6.50 13.93 -0.22
CA TRP A 72 7.07 12.63 -0.55
C TRP A 72 6.63 11.54 0.43
N MET A 73 6.70 11.80 1.74
CA MET A 73 6.33 10.83 2.76
C MET A 73 4.86 10.39 2.61
N ILE A 74 3.94 11.35 2.37
CA ILE A 74 2.52 11.06 2.15
C ILE A 74 2.34 10.18 0.90
N THR A 75 3.00 10.52 -0.21
CA THR A 75 2.91 9.74 -1.44
C THR A 75 3.44 8.31 -1.24
N TYR A 76 4.60 8.15 -0.61
CA TYR A 76 5.20 6.85 -0.33
C TYR A 76 4.30 5.99 0.57
N LEU A 77 3.79 6.56 1.66
CA LEU A 77 2.85 5.87 2.55
C LEU A 77 1.56 5.47 1.82
N GLY A 78 1.05 6.33 0.93
CA GLY A 78 -0.12 5.99 0.10
C GLY A 78 0.13 4.79 -0.80
N ILE A 79 1.30 4.72 -1.45
CA ILE A 79 1.69 3.58 -2.30
C ILE A 79 1.76 2.31 -1.47
N VAL A 80 2.52 2.31 -0.36
CA VAL A 80 2.70 1.12 0.48
C VAL A 80 1.36 0.66 1.08
N THR A 81 0.52 1.59 1.55
CA THR A 81 -0.81 1.29 2.09
C THR A 81 -1.69 0.65 1.02
N SER A 82 -1.69 1.19 -0.21
CA SER A 82 -2.49 0.62 -1.32
C SER A 82 -2.06 -0.81 -1.67
N ILE A 83 -0.76 -1.08 -1.63
CA ILE A 83 -0.20 -2.42 -1.84
C ILE A 83 -0.61 -3.36 -0.72
N ALA A 84 -0.47 -2.93 0.54
CA ALA A 84 -0.85 -3.74 1.70
C ALA A 84 -2.34 -4.11 1.68
N VAL A 85 -3.21 -3.16 1.33
CA VAL A 85 -4.65 -3.42 1.18
C VAL A 85 -4.92 -4.39 0.03
N ALA A 86 -4.23 -4.23 -1.11
CA ALA A 86 -4.38 -5.15 -2.23
C ALA A 86 -3.94 -6.58 -1.86
N GLN A 87 -2.80 -6.72 -1.19
CA GLN A 87 -2.30 -8.01 -0.71
C GLN A 87 -3.26 -8.63 0.31
N ALA A 88 -3.77 -7.86 1.28
CA ALA A 88 -4.72 -8.37 2.27
C ALA A 88 -5.99 -8.90 1.60
N LYS A 89 -6.58 -8.14 0.66
CA LYS A 89 -7.78 -8.55 -0.08
C LYS A 89 -7.54 -9.81 -0.91
N VAL A 90 -6.42 -9.87 -1.62
CA VAL A 90 -6.09 -10.99 -2.51
C VAL A 90 -5.73 -12.23 -1.70
N ASN A 91 -5.01 -12.10 -0.59
CA ASN A 91 -4.70 -13.22 0.30
C ASN A 91 -5.97 -13.78 0.95
N HIS A 92 -6.88 -12.92 1.43
CA HIS A 92 -8.16 -13.35 1.97
C HIS A 92 -9.05 -14.02 0.91
N TYR A 93 -9.00 -13.57 -0.34
CA TYR A 93 -9.70 -14.24 -1.44
C TYR A 93 -9.06 -15.59 -1.83
N ARG A 94 -7.74 -15.71 -1.76
CA ARG A 94 -7.00 -16.92 -2.14
C ARG A 94 -6.95 -17.98 -1.03
N ASP A 95 -7.18 -17.60 0.23
CA ASP A 95 -7.15 -18.54 1.36
C ASP A 95 -8.31 -19.55 1.28
N PRO A 96 -8.02 -20.87 1.30
CA PRO A 96 -9.03 -21.92 1.27
C PRO A 96 -10.13 -21.81 2.33
N ARG A 97 -9.83 -21.19 3.49
CA ARG A 97 -10.75 -21.02 4.63
C ARG A 97 -11.75 -19.89 4.43
N THR A 98 -11.41 -18.87 3.65
CA THR A 98 -12.20 -17.63 3.49
C THR A 98 -12.68 -17.39 2.06
N ARG A 99 -12.14 -18.11 1.06
CA ARG A 99 -12.56 -17.99 -0.34
C ARG A 99 -14.05 -18.27 -0.58
N GLY A 100 -14.68 -19.07 0.29
CA GLY A 100 -16.12 -19.39 0.21
C GLY A 100 -17.03 -18.21 0.58
N LEU A 101 -16.47 -17.12 1.11
CA LEU A 101 -17.19 -15.89 1.45
C LEU A 101 -17.40 -14.96 0.24
N TYR A 102 -16.88 -15.31 -0.93
CA TYR A 102 -16.93 -14.51 -2.15
C TYR A 102 -17.83 -15.17 -3.21
N SER A 103 -18.64 -14.38 -3.92
CA SER A 103 -19.49 -14.84 -5.05
C SER A 103 -19.28 -14.01 -6.30
#